data_AF-F5Y710-F1
#
_entry.id   AF-F5Y710-F1
#
_cell.length_a   1.000
_cell.length_b   1.000
_cell.length_c   1.000
_cell.angle_alpha   90.00
_cell.angle_beta   90.00
_cell.angle_gamma   90.00
#
_symmetry.space_group_name_H-M   'P 1'
#
loop_
_entity.id
_entity.type
_entity.pdbx_description
1 polymer ?
#
loop_
_entity_poly.entity_id
_entity_poly.type
_entity_poly.pdbx_seq_one_letter_code
_entity_poly.pdbx_strand_id
1 'polypeptide(L)'
;MAIKAMDLFEAFAQEKLPKDKAYIVSSFINGNTGYSIYEVISYSGVKAIYPDGAGLTFQSSGKKLHLLLEPASYPQKGTEPYLRDKTDQIPLRFSELDLITAKNQVKIYIGKKPNDSLSSFTIAKPSGFNVSFVFYDLPDLYSTMALFFEKSFNKDAGVPQADAKKASEKVAKTLEATMAFKADFGD
;
A
#
# COMPACT_ATOMS: atom_id res chain seq x y z
N MET A 1 -10.80 2.05 -23.26
CA MET A 1 -9.60 1.77 -22.42
C MET A 1 -10.08 1.04 -21.18
N ALA A 2 -9.40 -0.04 -20.78
CA ALA A 2 -9.73 -0.73 -19.54
C ALA A 2 -9.45 0.18 -18.33
N ILE A 3 -10.32 0.15 -17.32
CA ILE A 3 -10.11 0.88 -16.07
C ILE A 3 -8.96 0.21 -15.31
N LYS A 4 -7.88 0.94 -15.04
CA LYS A 4 -6.67 0.39 -14.40
C LYS A 4 -6.70 0.45 -12.88
N ALA A 5 -7.29 1.52 -12.35
CA ALA A 5 -7.54 1.71 -10.93
C ALA A 5 -8.79 2.56 -10.70
N MET A 6 -9.43 2.39 -9.54
CA MET A 6 -10.63 3.12 -9.13
C MET A 6 -10.59 3.34 -7.62
N ASP A 7 -11.25 4.40 -7.12
CA ASP A 7 -11.48 4.53 -5.68
C ASP A 7 -12.20 3.26 -5.17
N LEU A 8 -11.73 2.72 -4.05
CA LEU A 8 -12.18 1.42 -3.55
C LEU A 8 -13.67 1.43 -3.20
N PHE A 9 -14.15 2.50 -2.58
CA PHE A 9 -15.53 2.60 -2.10
C PHE A 9 -16.48 2.96 -3.24
N GLU A 10 -16.03 3.77 -4.20
CA GLU A 10 -16.73 3.98 -5.46
C GLU A 10 -16.87 2.66 -6.24
N ALA A 11 -15.78 1.90 -6.36
CA ALA A 11 -15.80 0.60 -7.02
C ALA A 11 -16.75 -0.39 -6.33
N PHE A 12 -16.81 -0.39 -5.00
CA PHE A 12 -17.79 -1.19 -4.25
C PHE A 12 -19.23 -0.76 -4.56
N ALA A 13 -19.52 0.55 -4.49
CA ALA A 13 -20.85 1.10 -4.74
C ALA A 13 -21.35 0.85 -6.17
N GLN A 14 -20.43 0.75 -7.13
CA GLN A 14 -20.73 0.46 -8.54
C GLN A 14 -20.64 -1.03 -8.90
N GLU A 15 -20.45 -1.92 -7.92
CA GLU A 15 -20.27 -3.37 -8.14
C GLU A 15 -19.11 -3.73 -9.08
N LYS A 16 -18.05 -2.92 -9.07
CA LYS A 16 -16.86 -3.05 -9.92
C LYS A 16 -15.65 -3.67 -9.20
N LEU A 17 -15.82 -4.23 -8.01
CA LEU A 17 -14.74 -4.91 -7.31
C LEU A 17 -14.53 -6.34 -7.84
N PRO A 18 -13.31 -6.69 -8.31
CA PRO A 18 -13.03 -8.06 -8.74
C PRO A 18 -13.11 -9.02 -7.57
N LYS A 19 -13.73 -10.19 -7.79
CA LYS A 19 -13.71 -11.30 -6.83
C LYS A 19 -12.54 -12.27 -7.04
N ASP A 20 -12.02 -12.37 -8.26
CA ASP A 20 -10.98 -13.34 -8.60
C ASP A 20 -9.63 -12.93 -8.04
N LYS A 21 -9.14 -11.74 -8.42
CA LYS A 21 -7.90 -11.14 -7.92
C LYS A 21 -7.85 -9.64 -8.16
N ALA A 22 -7.29 -8.91 -7.21
CA ALA A 22 -6.91 -7.51 -7.40
C ALA A 22 -5.90 -7.06 -6.32
N TYR A 23 -5.49 -5.80 -6.42
CA TYR A 23 -4.65 -5.13 -5.45
C TYR A 23 -5.37 -3.92 -4.88
N ILE A 24 -5.16 -3.63 -3.60
CA ILE A 24 -5.67 -2.45 -2.93
C ILE A 24 -4.48 -1.68 -2.40
N VAL A 25 -4.41 -0.38 -2.67
CA VAL A 25 -3.45 0.52 -2.03
C VAL A 25 -4.22 1.50 -1.16
N SER A 26 -3.92 1.51 0.13
CA SER A 26 -4.40 2.53 1.06
C SER A 26 -3.25 3.40 1.53
N SER A 27 -3.47 4.71 1.61
CA SER A 27 -2.51 5.66 2.19
C SER A 27 -3.06 6.28 3.46
N PHE A 28 -2.17 6.48 4.43
CA PHE A 28 -2.43 7.14 5.69
C PHE A 28 -1.43 8.27 5.83
N ILE A 29 -1.88 9.51 5.61
CA ILE A 29 -1.00 10.66 5.43
C ILE A 29 -1.22 11.68 6.53
N ASN A 30 -0.17 11.98 7.28
CA ASN A 30 -0.15 13.07 8.23
C ASN A 30 0.12 14.39 7.49
N GLY A 31 -0.95 15.14 7.19
CA GLY A 31 -0.88 16.39 6.43
C GLY A 31 -0.02 17.50 7.08
N ASN A 32 0.32 17.39 8.37
CA ASN A 32 1.17 18.37 9.05
C ASN A 32 2.66 18.08 8.91
N THR A 33 3.04 16.81 8.78
CA THR A 33 4.45 16.39 8.79
C THR A 33 4.92 15.79 7.47
N GLY A 34 4.00 15.30 6.64
CA GLY A 34 4.34 14.49 5.45
C GLY A 34 4.69 13.04 5.78
N TYR A 35 4.61 12.64 7.06
CA TYR A 35 4.72 11.25 7.45
C TYR A 35 3.59 10.44 6.82
N SER A 36 3.93 9.37 6.10
CA SER A 36 2.96 8.61 5.33
C SER A 36 3.17 7.12 5.46
N ILE A 37 2.11 6.38 5.73
CA ILE A 37 2.09 4.91 5.66
C ILE A 37 1.29 4.51 4.42
N TYR A 38 1.78 3.53 3.68
CA TYR A 38 1.00 2.89 2.62
C TYR A 38 0.85 1.41 2.95
N GLU A 39 -0.36 0.90 2.78
CA GLU A 39 -0.67 -0.51 2.83
C GLU A 39 -1.04 -1.00 1.44
N VAL A 40 -0.35 -2.03 0.96
CA VAL A 40 -0.69 -2.71 -0.28
C VAL A 40 -1.21 -4.09 0.05
N ILE A 41 -2.46 -4.38 -0.30
CA ILE A 41 -3.06 -5.69 -0.14
C ILE A 41 -3.25 -6.35 -1.50
N SER A 42 -2.74 -7.56 -1.69
CA SER A 42 -3.15 -8.42 -2.79
C SER A 42 -4.14 -9.44 -2.24
N TYR A 43 -5.28 -9.61 -2.90
CA TYR A 43 -6.31 -10.58 -2.51
C TYR A 43 -6.76 -11.42 -3.71
N SER A 44 -7.21 -12.65 -3.44
CA SER A 44 -7.80 -13.53 -4.45
C SER A 44 -8.86 -14.47 -3.87
N GLY A 45 -9.82 -14.86 -4.70
CA GLY A 45 -10.87 -15.82 -4.30
C GLY A 45 -11.84 -15.25 -3.26
N VAL A 46 -12.31 -14.03 -3.47
CA VAL A 46 -13.20 -13.33 -2.53
C VAL A 46 -14.57 -14.00 -2.47
N LYS A 47 -14.93 -14.47 -1.27
CA LYS A 47 -16.26 -15.07 -1.02
C LYS A 47 -17.34 -14.00 -0.89
N ALA A 48 -17.04 -12.95 -0.13
CA ALA A 48 -17.95 -11.85 0.13
C ALA A 48 -17.19 -10.54 0.39
N ILE A 49 -17.83 -9.43 0.03
CA ILE A 49 -17.39 -8.07 0.36
C ILE A 49 -18.59 -7.37 0.99
N TYR A 50 -18.43 -6.82 2.18
CA TYR A 50 -19.52 -6.15 2.89
C TYR A 50 -18.99 -5.01 3.77
N PRO A 51 -19.80 -3.96 3.99
CA PRO A 51 -19.46 -2.91 4.94
C PRO A 51 -19.60 -3.40 6.39
N ASP A 52 -18.66 -3.02 7.26
CA ASP A 52 -18.68 -3.35 8.70
C ASP A 52 -18.81 -2.10 9.60
N GLY A 53 -19.13 -0.95 9.00
CA GLY A 53 -19.23 0.36 9.66
C GLY A 53 -17.88 1.08 9.81
N ALA A 54 -16.78 0.35 9.97
CA ALA A 54 -15.43 0.91 9.99
C ALA A 54 -14.81 0.99 8.58
N GLY A 55 -15.29 0.19 7.64
CA GLY A 55 -14.80 0.14 6.28
C GLY A 55 -15.47 -0.94 5.44
N LEU A 56 -14.69 -1.57 4.56
CA LEU A 56 -15.10 -2.71 3.75
C LEU A 56 -14.32 -3.95 4.15
N THR A 57 -15.04 -4.99 4.57
CA THR A 57 -14.49 -6.30 4.88
C THR A 57 -14.49 -7.19 3.65
N PHE A 58 -13.35 -7.80 3.37
CA PHE A 58 -13.16 -8.82 2.35
C PHE A 58 -13.02 -10.16 3.05
N GLN A 59 -13.92 -11.10 2.74
CA GLN A 59 -13.78 -12.49 3.16
C GLN A 59 -12.90 -13.22 2.13
N SER A 60 -11.60 -13.08 2.32
CA SER A 60 -10.56 -13.55 1.40
C SER A 60 -9.26 -13.73 2.16
N SER A 61 -8.42 -14.64 1.68
CA SER A 61 -7.00 -14.58 2.01
C SER A 61 -6.34 -13.48 1.19
N GLY A 62 -5.28 -12.90 1.74
CA GLY A 62 -4.50 -11.89 1.05
C GLY A 62 -3.13 -11.71 1.67
N LYS A 63 -2.25 -11.01 0.96
CA LYS A 63 -0.96 -10.56 1.48
C LYS A 63 -1.02 -9.08 1.71
N LYS A 64 -0.42 -8.58 2.79
CA LYS A 64 -0.29 -7.15 3.08
C LYS A 64 1.19 -6.75 3.13
N LEU A 65 1.59 -5.78 2.32
CA LEU A 65 2.89 -5.14 2.39
C LEU A 65 2.75 -3.72 2.92
N HIS A 66 3.67 -3.31 3.80
CA HIS A 66 3.71 -1.96 4.36
C HIS A 66 4.85 -1.15 3.72
N LEU A 67 4.57 0.12 3.42
CA LEU A 67 5.56 1.13 3.06
C LEU A 67 5.45 2.28 4.05
N LEU A 68 6.57 2.94 4.31
CA LEU A 68 6.64 4.03 5.27
C LEU A 68 7.54 5.15 4.72
N LEU A 69 7.02 6.37 4.68
CA LEU A 69 7.78 7.58 4.36
C LEU A 69 7.92 8.44 5.61
N GLU A 70 9.17 8.68 6.00
CA GLU A 70 9.54 9.44 7.19
C GLU A 70 10.22 10.75 6.77
N PRO A 71 9.63 11.91 7.06
CA PRO A 71 10.21 13.20 6.73
C PRO A 71 11.46 13.47 7.56
N ALA A 72 12.32 14.35 7.04
CA ALA A 72 13.54 14.76 7.73
C ALA A 72 13.29 15.46 9.08
N SER A 73 12.07 15.87 9.40
CA SER A 73 11.69 16.47 10.68
C SER A 73 11.06 15.49 11.67
N TYR A 74 10.86 14.22 11.29
CA TYR A 74 10.13 13.27 12.13
C TYR A 74 10.82 13.07 13.49
N PRO A 75 10.10 13.17 14.63
CA PRO A 75 10.72 13.13 15.96
C PRO A 75 11.17 11.73 16.38
N GLN A 76 10.47 10.67 15.98
CA GLN A 76 10.70 9.30 16.46
C GLN A 76 11.60 8.46 15.50
N LYS A 77 12.57 9.07 14.81
CA LYS A 77 13.40 8.36 13.80
C LYS A 77 14.23 7.21 14.36
N GLY A 78 14.58 7.27 15.64
CA GLY A 78 15.32 6.22 16.35
C GLY A 78 14.42 5.14 16.95
N THR A 79 13.09 5.33 16.91
CA THR A 79 12.13 4.36 17.45
C THR A 79 11.75 3.38 16.36
N GLU A 80 11.86 2.09 16.69
CA GLU A 80 11.42 0.99 15.83
C GLU A 80 9.97 1.18 15.40
N PRO A 81 9.60 0.94 14.13
CA PRO A 81 8.26 1.26 13.65
C PRO A 81 7.13 0.55 14.41
N TYR A 82 7.36 -0.69 14.85
CA TYR A 82 6.39 -1.43 15.67
C TYR A 82 6.21 -0.90 17.11
N LEU A 83 7.07 0.00 17.58
CA LEU A 83 6.99 0.61 18.91
C LEU A 83 6.50 2.06 18.90
N ARG A 84 6.17 2.60 17.72
CA ARG A 84 5.69 3.98 17.57
C ARG A 84 4.24 4.11 18.04
N ASP A 85 3.80 5.36 18.17
CA ASP A 85 2.40 5.67 18.45
C ASP A 85 1.47 5.10 17.37
N LYS A 86 0.24 4.75 17.76
CA LYS A 86 -0.70 4.00 16.90
C LYS A 86 -0.89 4.59 15.49
N THR A 87 -0.81 5.91 15.33
CA THR A 87 -0.98 6.59 14.03
C THR A 87 0.22 6.43 13.11
N ASP A 88 1.38 6.17 13.68
CA ASP A 88 2.67 6.10 12.99
C ASP A 88 3.27 4.68 13.06
N GLN A 89 2.50 3.73 13.60
CA GLN A 89 2.94 2.38 13.84
C GLN A 89 2.73 1.53 12.58
N ILE A 90 3.74 0.73 12.23
CA ILE A 90 3.59 -0.40 11.31
C ILE A 90 4.15 -1.66 11.98
N PRO A 91 3.65 -2.87 11.67
CA PRO A 91 4.05 -4.10 12.36
C PRO A 91 5.39 -4.66 11.84
N LEU A 92 6.40 -3.80 11.67
CA LEU A 92 7.72 -4.15 11.12
C LEU A 92 8.85 -3.50 11.93
N ARG A 93 10.00 -4.16 11.95
CA ARG A 93 11.27 -3.62 12.43
C ARG A 93 12.06 -2.99 11.29
N PHE A 94 13.03 -2.13 11.59
CA PHE A 94 13.94 -1.60 10.57
C PHE A 94 14.71 -2.69 9.83
N SER A 95 15.04 -3.81 10.48
CA SER A 95 15.70 -4.95 9.83
C SER A 95 14.84 -5.63 8.75
N GLU A 96 13.51 -5.48 8.84
CA GLU A 96 12.53 -6.04 7.91
C GLU A 96 12.18 -5.07 6.77
N LEU A 97 12.79 -3.89 6.78
CA LEU A 97 12.58 -2.82 5.83
C LEU A 97 13.82 -2.61 4.97
N ASP A 98 13.60 -2.31 3.70
CA ASP A 98 14.58 -1.73 2.81
C ASP A 98 14.50 -0.20 2.89
N LEU A 99 15.64 0.46 3.06
CA LEU A 99 15.72 1.92 3.18
C LEU A 99 16.26 2.55 1.89
N ILE A 100 15.57 3.58 1.42
CA ILE A 100 16.09 4.59 0.48
C ILE A 100 16.07 5.95 1.19
N THR A 101 17.20 6.65 1.18
CA THR A 101 17.27 8.03 1.66
C THR A 101 17.26 8.97 0.45
N ALA A 102 16.24 9.82 0.36
CA ALA A 102 16.13 10.83 -0.67
C ALA A 102 17.10 12.00 -0.43
N LYS A 103 17.34 12.81 -1.45
CA LYS A 103 18.26 13.97 -1.37
C LYS A 103 17.88 14.96 -0.27
N ASN A 104 16.59 15.18 -0.05
CA ASN A 104 16.06 16.04 1.01
C ASN A 104 15.93 15.32 2.37
N GLN A 105 16.59 14.19 2.55
CA GLN A 105 16.64 13.40 3.79
C GLN A 105 15.31 12.75 4.19
N VAL A 106 14.29 12.73 3.32
CA VAL A 106 13.13 11.86 3.51
C VAL A 106 13.59 10.41 3.39
N LYS A 107 13.19 9.59 4.35
CA LYS A 107 13.47 8.15 4.33
C LYS A 107 12.26 7.40 3.81
N ILE A 108 12.49 6.50 2.87
CA ILE A 108 11.48 5.66 2.26
C ILE A 108 11.82 4.23 2.65
N TYR A 109 10.97 3.65 3.49
CA TYR A 109 11.06 2.30 3.99
C TYR A 109 10.07 1.41 3.23
N ILE A 110 10.56 0.30 2.71
CA ILE A 110 9.78 -0.66 1.92
C ILE A 110 9.84 -2.01 2.62
N GLY A 111 8.68 -2.59 2.97
CA GLY A 111 8.62 -3.95 3.50
C GLY A 111 9.35 -4.95 2.60
N LYS A 112 10.24 -5.77 3.17
CA LYS A 112 10.95 -6.82 2.40
C LYS A 112 10.04 -7.99 2.07
N LYS A 113 9.07 -8.28 2.94
CA LYS A 113 8.13 -9.39 2.82
C LYS A 113 6.74 -8.94 3.30
N PRO A 114 5.66 -9.46 2.70
CA PRO A 114 4.34 -9.21 3.20
C PRO A 114 3.98 -10.07 4.40
N ASN A 115 2.99 -9.60 5.15
CA ASN A 115 2.27 -10.38 6.14
C ASN A 115 1.09 -11.09 5.47
N ASP A 116 0.89 -12.37 5.76
CA ASP A 116 -0.30 -13.09 5.30
C ASP A 116 -1.50 -12.75 6.17
N SER A 117 -2.60 -12.36 5.54
CA SER A 117 -3.92 -12.24 6.15
C SER A 117 -4.72 -13.48 5.80
N LEU A 118 -5.00 -14.29 6.82
CA LEU A 118 -5.78 -15.50 6.68
C LEU A 118 -7.24 -15.18 6.93
N SER A 119 -8.12 -15.65 6.05
CA SER A 119 -9.59 -15.66 6.15
C SER A 119 -10.37 -14.35 5.94
N SER A 120 -9.89 -13.20 6.42
CA SER A 120 -10.51 -11.91 6.15
C SER A 120 -9.63 -10.71 6.48
N PHE A 121 -9.88 -9.58 5.82
CA PHE A 121 -9.29 -8.28 6.15
C PHE A 121 -10.30 -7.16 5.92
N THR A 122 -10.19 -6.07 6.69
CA THR A 122 -10.98 -4.84 6.51
C THR A 122 -10.09 -3.72 6.00
N ILE A 123 -10.56 -3.03 4.95
CA ILE A 123 -10.00 -1.74 4.52
C ILE A 123 -10.81 -0.63 5.17
N ALA A 124 -10.18 0.14 6.06
CA ALA A 124 -10.83 1.24 6.75
C ALA A 124 -11.33 2.31 5.77
N LYS A 125 -12.44 2.97 6.10
CA LYS A 125 -12.93 4.11 5.33
C LYS A 125 -11.90 5.26 5.38
N PRO A 126 -11.47 5.80 4.23
CA PRO A 126 -10.56 6.93 4.21
C PRO A 126 -11.17 8.14 4.96
N SER A 127 -10.31 8.85 5.68
CA SER A 127 -10.65 10.10 6.35
C SER A 127 -9.51 11.11 6.18
N GLY A 128 -9.84 12.41 6.14
CA GLY A 128 -8.85 13.46 5.88
C GLY A 128 -8.19 13.28 4.51
N PHE A 129 -6.87 13.15 4.49
CA PHE A 129 -6.06 13.00 3.27
C PHE A 129 -5.81 11.54 2.86
N ASN A 130 -6.34 10.58 3.63
CA ASN A 130 -6.18 9.16 3.32
C ASN A 130 -6.95 8.82 2.04
N VAL A 131 -6.43 7.88 1.26
CA VAL A 131 -7.12 7.34 0.08
C VAL A 131 -7.03 5.82 0.06
N SER A 132 -7.98 5.17 -0.59
CA SER A 132 -7.95 3.72 -0.86
C SER A 132 -8.35 3.48 -2.31
N PHE A 133 -7.45 2.90 -3.10
CA PHE A 133 -7.67 2.57 -4.51
C PHE A 133 -7.60 1.06 -4.73
N VAL A 134 -8.52 0.53 -5.54
CA VAL A 134 -8.39 -0.80 -6.14
C VAL A 134 -7.64 -0.68 -7.46
N PHE A 135 -6.65 -1.55 -7.68
CA PHE A 135 -5.91 -1.73 -8.93
C PHE A 135 -6.29 -3.08 -9.52
N TYR A 136 -6.75 -3.05 -10.77
CA TYR A 136 -7.20 -4.23 -11.49
C TYR A 136 -6.02 -5.04 -12.01
N ASP A 137 -6.14 -6.37 -11.99
CA ASP A 137 -5.09 -7.26 -12.48
C ASP A 137 -5.02 -7.23 -14.02
N LEU A 138 -4.27 -6.26 -14.54
CA LEU A 138 -4.01 -6.04 -15.95
C LEU A 138 -2.51 -6.20 -16.25
N PRO A 139 -2.09 -6.43 -17.51
CA PRO A 139 -0.68 -6.62 -17.86
C PRO A 139 0.26 -5.48 -17.44
N ASP A 140 -0.28 -4.27 -17.25
CA ASP A 140 0.44 -3.06 -16.84
C ASP A 140 0.17 -2.66 -15.38
N LEU A 141 -0.26 -3.61 -14.53
CA LEU A 141 -0.53 -3.38 -13.12
C LEU A 141 0.66 -2.73 -12.40
N TYR A 142 1.83 -3.35 -12.42
CA TYR A 142 2.98 -2.88 -11.64
C TYR A 142 3.53 -1.55 -12.14
N SER A 143 3.45 -1.27 -13.45
CA SER A 143 3.82 0.04 -13.99
C SER A 143 2.81 1.12 -13.60
N THR A 144 1.52 0.77 -13.52
CA THR A 144 0.47 1.66 -13.01
C THR A 144 0.66 1.95 -11.52
N MET A 145 1.00 0.94 -10.72
CA MET A 145 1.34 1.12 -9.30
C MET A 145 2.60 1.96 -9.11
N ALA A 146 3.65 1.74 -9.92
CA ALA A 146 4.86 2.56 -9.90
C ALA A 146 4.53 4.04 -10.16
N LEU A 147 3.68 4.32 -11.16
CA LEU A 147 3.25 5.69 -11.46
C LEU A 147 2.42 6.31 -10.33
N PHE A 148 1.56 5.52 -9.67
CA PHE A 148 0.82 5.96 -8.49
C PHE A 148 1.77 6.36 -7.36
N PHE A 149 2.69 5.48 -6.98
CA PHE A 149 3.65 5.76 -5.90
C PHE A 149 4.60 6.89 -6.25
N GLU A 150 5.07 7.00 -7.50
CA GLU A 150 5.90 8.13 -7.94
C GLU A 150 5.21 9.46 -7.68
N LYS A 151 3.94 9.57 -8.09
CA LYS A 151 3.14 10.78 -7.89
C LYS A 151 2.88 11.05 -6.41
N SER A 152 2.51 10.03 -5.66
CA SER A 152 2.16 10.18 -4.24
C SER A 152 3.38 10.52 -3.40
N PHE A 153 4.53 9.87 -3.62
CA PHE A 153 5.77 10.19 -2.93
C PHE A 153 6.24 11.62 -3.21
N ASN A 154 6.12 12.08 -4.46
CA ASN A 154 6.51 13.43 -4.81
C ASN A 154 5.56 14.50 -4.25
N LYS A 155 4.24 14.33 -4.46
CA LYS A 155 3.24 15.33 -4.10
C LYS A 155 2.89 15.35 -2.62
N ASP A 156 2.78 14.17 -2.01
CA ASP A 156 2.20 14.04 -0.67
C ASP A 156 3.29 13.97 0.40
N ALA A 157 4.42 13.32 0.10
CA ALA A 157 5.54 13.16 1.04
C ALA A 157 6.76 14.04 0.72
N GLY A 158 6.66 14.91 -0.28
CA GLY A 158 7.69 15.88 -0.65
C GLY A 158 9.01 15.25 -1.13
N VAL A 159 8.99 14.02 -1.63
CA VAL A 159 10.19 13.34 -2.16
C VAL A 159 10.59 13.97 -3.50
N PRO A 160 11.86 14.33 -3.74
CA PRO A 160 12.31 14.83 -5.04
C PRO A 160 11.99 13.86 -6.17
N GLN A 161 11.56 14.36 -7.33
CA GLN A 161 11.02 13.54 -8.43
C GLN A 161 11.92 12.36 -8.81
N ALA A 162 13.24 12.59 -8.92
CA ALA A 162 14.19 11.54 -9.29
C ALA A 162 14.24 10.40 -8.25
N ASP A 163 14.19 10.75 -6.96
CA ASP A 163 14.19 9.78 -5.86
C ASP A 163 12.82 9.08 -5.76
N ALA A 164 11.73 9.82 -5.98
CA ALA A 164 10.37 9.28 -6.00
C ALA A 164 10.21 8.20 -7.09
N LYS A 165 10.71 8.46 -8.30
CA LYS A 165 10.71 7.49 -9.40
C LYS A 165 11.54 6.25 -9.09
N LYS A 166 12.75 6.42 -8.57
CA LYS A 166 13.62 5.29 -8.18
C LYS A 166 12.97 4.44 -7.08
N ALA A 167 12.35 5.09 -6.10
CA ALA A 167 11.68 4.40 -5.00
C ALA A 167 10.42 3.67 -5.48
N SER A 168 9.60 4.28 -6.34
CA SER A 168 8.39 3.65 -6.86
C SER A 168 8.69 2.45 -7.76
N GLU A 169 9.74 2.51 -8.58
CA GLU A 169 10.22 1.36 -9.35
C GLU A 169 10.68 0.22 -8.43
N LYS A 170 11.34 0.53 -7.31
CA LYS A 170 11.71 -0.48 -6.32
C LYS A 170 10.48 -1.10 -5.65
N VAL A 171 9.49 -0.28 -5.26
CA VAL A 171 8.22 -0.76 -4.70
C VAL A 171 7.54 -1.70 -5.68
N ALA A 172 7.39 -1.33 -6.95
CA ALA A 172 6.75 -2.16 -7.96
C ALA A 172 7.46 -3.52 -8.13
N LYS A 173 8.79 -3.55 -8.17
CA LYS A 173 9.57 -4.79 -8.22
C LYS A 173 9.37 -5.66 -6.97
N THR A 174 9.32 -5.05 -5.78
CA THR A 174 9.05 -5.78 -4.54
C THR A 174 7.65 -6.38 -4.55
N LEU A 175 6.65 -5.64 -5.01
CA LEU A 175 5.27 -6.12 -5.15
C LEU A 175 5.20 -7.29 -6.12
N GLU A 176 5.81 -7.17 -7.30
CA GLU A 176 5.86 -8.24 -8.30
C GLU A 176 6.52 -9.51 -7.75
N ALA A 177 7.63 -9.37 -7.03
CA ALA A 177 8.37 -10.51 -6.49
C ALA A 177 7.67 -11.22 -5.32
N THR A 178 6.89 -10.50 -4.51
CA THR A 178 6.41 -11.01 -3.21
C THR A 178 4.89 -11.14 -3.09
N MET A 179 4.16 -10.28 -3.80
CA MET A 179 2.70 -10.14 -3.70
C MET A 179 1.95 -10.83 -4.83
N ALA A 180 2.66 -11.21 -5.90
CA ALA A 180 2.08 -11.97 -7.00
C ALA A 180 1.40 -13.23 -6.48
N PHE A 181 0.20 -13.48 -7.00
CA PHE A 181 -0.45 -14.78 -6.89
C PHE A 181 0.39 -15.74 -7.73
N LYS A 182 1.23 -16.54 -7.08
CA LYS A 182 1.78 -17.71 -7.77
C LYS A 182 0.56 -18.52 -8.21
N ALA A 183 0.52 -18.87 -9.49
CA ALA A 183 -0.48 -19.79 -10.02
C ALA A 183 -0.60 -20.95 -9.03
N ASP A 184 -1.83 -21.22 -8.62
CA ASP A 184 -2.17 -22.35 -7.78
C ASP A 184 -1.41 -23.59 -8.27
N PHE A 185 -0.88 -24.32 -7.30
CA PHE A 185 -0.36 -25.68 -7.39
C PHE A 185 -0.64 -26.36 -8.74
N GLY A 186 0.38 -26.38 -9.61
CA GLY A 186 0.43 -27.32 -10.72
C GLY A 186 0.61 -28.73 -10.14
N ASP A 187 -0.22 -29.64 -10.65
CA ASP A 187 -0.35 -31.06 -10.31
C ASP A 187 0.95 -31.81 -9.94
#